data_AF-A0A251T292-F1
#
_entry.id   AF-A0A251T292-F1
#
_cell.length_a   1.000
_cell.length_b   1.000
_cell.length_c   1.000
_cell.angle_alpha   90.00
_cell.angle_beta   90.00
_cell.angle_gamma   90.00
#
_symmetry.space_group_name_H-M   'P 1'
#
loop_
_entity.id
_entity.type
_entity.pdbx_description
1 polymer ?
#
loop_
_entity_poly.entity_id
_entity_poly.type
_entity_poly.pdbx_seq_one_letter_code
_entity_poly.pdbx_strand_id
1 'polypeptide(L)'
;MDNNLTVCFCNYFEGNREDYLNLAVPLYEASITSDWEAAKLIFEKRPDLVRFGLPKNSGTALHVAAIADQNQWTKKNLDFVKNLVDMMTIDDLELKNKHSNTAFWIATAFGDMEMAMIMMEKNPNLLNIRGSAGLLPLSVSAFTGRHSTVRYLYNRSQKMSGDHWTESDMDFTLLHCVERDFFGKQFLSISYALHCTIIT
;
A
#
# COMPACT_ATOMS: atom_id res chain seq x y z
N MET A 1 -2.47 -6.90 24.92
CA MET A 1 -3.74 -6.30 24.46
C MET A 1 -3.81 -6.58 22.97
N ASP A 2 -4.91 -7.20 22.54
CA ASP A 2 -4.93 -8.18 21.46
C ASP A 2 -4.72 -7.59 20.05
N ASN A 3 -3.61 -7.99 19.41
CA ASN A 3 -3.17 -7.53 18.08
C ASN A 3 -3.90 -8.22 16.90
N ASN A 4 -5.09 -8.77 17.12
CA ASN A 4 -5.82 -9.58 16.13
C ASN A 4 -6.77 -8.80 15.20
N LEU A 5 -6.84 -7.46 15.32
CA LEU A 5 -7.78 -6.65 14.51
C LEU A 5 -7.15 -6.03 13.24
N THR A 6 -5.86 -6.21 12.98
CA THR A 6 -5.16 -5.54 11.86
C THR A 6 -4.95 -6.41 10.62
N VAL A 7 -5.42 -7.66 10.59
CA VAL A 7 -5.28 -8.55 9.43
C VAL A 7 -6.64 -8.82 8.81
N CYS A 8 -6.79 -8.62 7.49
CA CYS A 8 -8.01 -9.03 6.80
C CYS A 8 -8.02 -10.56 6.63
N PHE A 9 -8.83 -11.25 7.44
CA PHE A 9 -8.95 -12.71 7.38
C PHE A 9 -9.81 -13.16 6.19
N CYS A 10 -9.39 -14.27 5.57
CA CYS A 10 -10.16 -14.95 4.51
C CYS A 10 -11.20 -15.94 5.06
N ASN A 11 -11.25 -16.10 6.40
CA ASN A 11 -12.02 -17.13 7.08
C ASN A 11 -13.54 -16.99 6.88
N TYR A 12 -14.00 -15.83 6.37
CA TYR A 12 -15.39 -15.61 6.03
C TYR A 12 -15.95 -16.67 5.06
N PHE A 13 -15.12 -17.12 4.12
CA PHE A 13 -15.53 -18.10 3.11
C PHE A 13 -15.18 -19.55 3.49
N GLU A 14 -14.61 -19.78 4.68
CA GLU A 14 -14.27 -21.14 5.13
C GLU A 14 -15.57 -21.93 5.37
N GLY A 15 -15.70 -23.06 4.67
CA GLY A 15 -16.88 -23.92 4.78
C GLY A 15 -18.10 -23.47 3.94
N ASN A 16 -18.12 -22.24 3.42
CA ASN A 16 -19.19 -21.75 2.53
C ASN A 16 -18.70 -21.66 1.07
N ARG A 17 -18.68 -22.83 0.41
CA ARG A 17 -18.23 -22.96 -0.99
C ARG A 17 -19.07 -22.13 -1.96
N GLU A 18 -20.36 -21.96 -1.68
CA GLU A 18 -21.27 -21.23 -2.57
C GLU A 18 -20.98 -19.73 -2.55
N ASP A 19 -20.87 -19.11 -1.37
CA ASP A 19 -20.48 -17.69 -1.25
C ASP A 19 -19.07 -17.44 -1.78
N TYR A 20 -18.15 -18.39 -1.59
CA TYR A 20 -16.82 -18.31 -2.17
C TYR A 20 -16.87 -18.21 -3.71
N LEU A 21 -17.64 -19.08 -4.36
CA LEU A 21 -17.74 -19.13 -5.82
C LEU A 21 -18.57 -17.97 -6.39
N ASN A 22 -19.61 -17.54 -5.69
CA ASN A 22 -20.57 -16.56 -6.20
C ASN A 22 -20.26 -15.11 -5.81
N LEU A 23 -19.47 -14.88 -4.76
CA LEU A 23 -19.13 -13.54 -4.27
C LEU A 23 -17.62 -13.29 -4.29
N ALA A 24 -16.82 -14.18 -3.70
CA ALA A 24 -15.38 -13.94 -3.51
C ALA A 24 -14.61 -13.97 -4.84
N VAL A 25 -14.84 -14.97 -5.67
CA VAL A 25 -14.17 -15.11 -6.97
C VAL A 25 -14.56 -13.98 -7.93
N PRO A 26 -15.85 -13.64 -8.13
CA PRO A 26 -16.24 -12.51 -8.97
C PRO A 26 -15.72 -11.17 -8.44
N LEU A 27 -15.72 -10.95 -7.12
CA LEU A 27 -15.19 -9.70 -6.55
C LEU A 27 -13.67 -9.59 -6.76
N TYR A 28 -12.94 -10.70 -6.67
CA TYR A 28 -11.52 -10.73 -7.01
C TYR A 28 -11.28 -10.37 -8.49
N GLU A 29 -12.07 -10.94 -9.41
CA GLU A 29 -11.97 -10.65 -10.84
C GLU A 29 -12.35 -9.20 -11.18
N ALA A 30 -13.42 -8.68 -10.58
CA ALA A 30 -13.79 -7.28 -10.69
C ALA A 30 -12.68 -6.37 -10.17
N SER A 31 -12.03 -6.73 -9.06
CA SER A 31 -10.92 -5.96 -8.49
C SER A 31 -9.67 -5.97 -9.37
N ILE A 32 -9.32 -7.11 -9.99
CA ILE A 32 -8.14 -7.19 -10.87
C ILE A 32 -8.36 -6.45 -12.20
N THR A 33 -9.61 -6.34 -12.65
CA THR A 33 -9.96 -5.66 -13.91
C THR A 33 -10.51 -4.23 -13.71
N SER A 34 -10.59 -3.79 -12.45
CA SER A 34 -11.21 -2.53 -12.02
C SER A 34 -12.66 -2.36 -12.51
N ASP A 35 -13.41 -3.45 -12.65
CA ASP A 35 -14.82 -3.43 -13.05
C ASP A 35 -15.70 -3.02 -11.86
N TRP A 36 -15.92 -1.71 -11.72
CA TRP A 36 -16.71 -1.16 -10.63
C TRP A 36 -18.16 -1.63 -10.66
N GLU A 37 -18.78 -1.73 -11.83
CA GLU A 37 -20.20 -2.11 -11.91
C GLU A 37 -20.40 -3.56 -11.44
N ALA A 38 -19.49 -4.46 -11.82
CA ALA A 38 -19.50 -5.83 -11.30
C ALA A 38 -19.29 -5.89 -9.78
N ALA A 39 -18.31 -5.15 -9.25
CA ALA A 39 -18.04 -5.12 -7.81
C ALA A 39 -19.20 -4.49 -7.02
N LYS A 40 -19.79 -3.41 -7.54
CA LYS A 40 -20.91 -2.69 -6.93
C LYS A 40 -22.12 -3.60 -6.74
N LEU A 41 -22.49 -4.41 -7.72
CA LEU A 41 -23.59 -5.37 -7.61
C LEU A 41 -23.38 -6.40 -6.47
N ILE A 42 -22.11 -6.75 -6.19
CA ILE A 42 -21.75 -7.63 -5.08
C ILE A 42 -21.88 -6.88 -3.76
N PHE A 43 -21.35 -5.65 -3.68
CA PHE A 43 -21.43 -4.83 -2.47
C PHE A 43 -22.86 -4.38 -2.13
N GLU A 44 -23.74 -4.18 -3.10
CA GLU A 44 -25.16 -3.88 -2.85
C GLU A 44 -25.85 -5.02 -2.11
N LYS A 45 -25.46 -6.27 -2.40
CA LYS A 45 -25.97 -7.46 -1.70
C LYS A 45 -25.26 -7.66 -0.37
N ARG A 46 -23.95 -7.40 -0.33
CA ARG A 46 -23.05 -7.71 0.79
C ARG A 46 -22.00 -6.60 0.99
N PRO A 47 -22.39 -5.47 1.61
CA PRO A 47 -21.50 -4.31 1.77
C PRO A 47 -20.28 -4.62 2.65
N ASP A 48 -20.42 -5.57 3.56
CA ASP A 48 -19.38 -6.01 4.48
C ASP A 48 -18.17 -6.63 3.77
N LEU A 49 -18.32 -7.13 2.54
CA LEU A 49 -17.22 -7.68 1.73
C LEU A 49 -16.11 -6.69 1.41
N VAL A 50 -16.34 -5.38 1.54
CA VAL A 50 -15.31 -4.36 1.29
C VAL A 50 -14.08 -4.51 2.20
N ARG A 51 -14.27 -5.09 3.40
CA ARG A 51 -13.23 -5.30 4.42
C ARG A 51 -12.76 -6.75 4.58
N PHE A 52 -13.35 -7.70 3.84
CA PHE A 52 -12.98 -9.11 3.97
C PHE A 52 -11.82 -9.50 3.04
N GLY A 53 -11.04 -10.48 3.49
CA GLY A 53 -9.97 -11.07 2.69
C GLY A 53 -10.55 -11.87 1.51
N LEU A 54 -10.02 -11.60 0.32
CA LEU A 54 -10.32 -12.27 -0.94
C LEU A 54 -9.43 -13.49 -1.16
N PRO A 55 -9.79 -14.38 -2.11
CA PRO A 55 -9.07 -15.60 -2.38
C PRO A 55 -7.57 -15.41 -2.65
N LYS A 56 -6.82 -16.50 -2.50
CA LYS A 56 -5.35 -16.55 -2.64
C LYS A 56 -4.60 -15.70 -1.60
N ASN A 57 -5.31 -15.27 -0.55
CA ASN A 57 -4.86 -14.37 0.51
C ASN A 57 -4.30 -13.07 -0.09
N SER A 58 -5.00 -12.53 -1.07
CA SER A 58 -4.63 -11.30 -1.77
C SER A 58 -4.89 -10.05 -0.92
N GLY A 59 -5.60 -10.19 0.20
CA GLY A 59 -6.07 -9.08 1.02
C GLY A 59 -7.50 -8.71 0.65
N THR A 60 -7.95 -7.51 0.97
CA THR A 60 -9.26 -7.00 0.54
C THR A 60 -9.30 -6.69 -0.96
N ALA A 61 -10.48 -6.33 -1.49
CA ALA A 61 -10.63 -5.81 -2.86
C ALA A 61 -9.66 -4.65 -3.16
N LEU A 62 -9.43 -3.78 -2.17
CA LEU A 62 -8.49 -2.66 -2.28
C LEU A 62 -7.03 -3.14 -2.44
N HIS A 63 -6.63 -4.22 -1.76
CA HIS A 63 -5.30 -4.80 -1.94
C HIS A 63 -5.14 -5.41 -3.34
N VAL A 64 -6.16 -6.11 -3.85
CA VAL A 64 -6.14 -6.66 -5.21
C VAL A 64 -6.01 -5.54 -6.23
N ALA A 65 -6.80 -4.46 -6.08
CA ALA A 65 -6.74 -3.30 -6.96
C ALA A 65 -5.35 -2.63 -6.95
N ALA A 66 -4.69 -2.54 -5.78
CA ALA A 66 -3.34 -2.01 -5.67
C ALA A 66 -2.25 -2.89 -6.31
N ILE A 67 -2.54 -4.17 -6.56
CA ILE A 67 -1.64 -5.12 -7.25
C ILE A 67 -1.93 -5.17 -8.76
N ALA A 68 -3.18 -4.89 -9.15
CA ALA A 68 -3.72 -5.08 -10.49
C ALA A 68 -3.04 -4.18 -11.53
N ASP A 69 -2.67 -4.74 -12.69
CA ASP A 69 -2.11 -4.03 -13.85
C ASP A 69 -1.06 -2.94 -13.53
N GLN A 70 0.12 -3.40 -13.12
CA GLN A 70 1.29 -2.57 -12.77
C GLN A 70 1.87 -1.77 -13.96
N ASN A 71 1.39 -2.00 -15.18
CA ASN A 71 2.01 -1.48 -16.39
C ASN A 71 1.30 -0.24 -16.94
N GLN A 72 0.00 -0.06 -16.70
CA GLN A 72 -0.77 1.12 -17.14
C GLN A 72 -1.93 1.41 -16.18
N TRP A 73 -1.66 2.22 -15.15
CA TRP A 73 -2.70 2.74 -14.26
C TRP A 73 -3.58 3.72 -15.04
N THR A 74 -4.83 3.34 -15.26
CA THR A 74 -5.80 4.19 -15.96
C THR A 74 -6.73 4.87 -14.98
N LYS A 75 -7.43 5.91 -15.46
CA LYS A 75 -8.51 6.55 -14.70
C LYS A 75 -9.53 5.54 -14.15
N LYS A 76 -9.78 4.44 -14.86
CA LYS A 76 -10.69 3.36 -14.42
C LYS A 76 -10.22 2.73 -13.11
N ASN A 77 -8.92 2.46 -12.96
CA ASN A 77 -8.34 1.89 -11.75
C ASN A 77 -8.48 2.86 -10.56
N LEU A 78 -8.20 4.14 -10.80
CA LEU A 78 -8.28 5.18 -9.78
C LEU A 78 -9.73 5.42 -9.33
N ASP A 79 -10.69 5.44 -10.26
CA ASP A 79 -12.12 5.55 -9.95
C ASP A 79 -12.60 4.33 -9.14
N PHE A 80 -12.16 3.12 -9.50
CA PHE A 80 -12.45 1.89 -8.74
C PHE A 80 -11.92 1.96 -7.31
N VAL A 81 -10.65 2.36 -7.14
CA VAL A 81 -10.02 2.53 -5.83
C VAL A 81 -10.73 3.60 -5.02
N LYS A 82 -11.05 4.75 -5.63
CA LYS A 82 -11.78 5.83 -4.95
C LYS A 82 -13.11 5.34 -4.42
N ASN A 83 -13.88 4.61 -5.22
CA ASN A 83 -15.16 4.07 -4.78
C ASN A 83 -15.01 3.07 -3.62
N LEU A 84 -13.98 2.20 -3.65
CA LEU A 84 -13.67 1.32 -2.52
C LEU A 84 -13.30 2.10 -1.27
N VAL A 85 -12.40 3.09 -1.39
CA VAL A 85 -11.96 3.96 -0.29
C VAL A 85 -13.15 4.71 0.31
N ASP A 86 -14.09 5.19 -0.51
CA ASP A 86 -15.31 5.86 -0.04
C ASP A 86 -16.20 4.93 0.80
N MET A 87 -16.28 3.65 0.44
CA MET A 87 -17.02 2.63 1.20
C MET A 87 -16.32 2.17 2.49
N MET A 88 -15.00 2.33 2.59
CA MET A 88 -14.19 1.87 3.73
C MET A 88 -14.16 2.90 4.87
N THR A 89 -14.06 2.43 6.11
CA THR A 89 -13.71 3.30 7.25
C THR A 89 -12.21 3.62 7.27
N ILE A 90 -11.78 4.55 8.12
CA ILE A 90 -10.35 4.85 8.32
C ILE A 90 -9.59 3.59 8.75
N ASP A 91 -10.15 2.83 9.69
CA ASP A 91 -9.57 1.59 10.23
C ASP A 91 -9.54 0.47 9.17
N ASP A 92 -10.55 0.41 8.30
CA ASP A 92 -10.57 -0.56 7.19
C ASP A 92 -9.36 -0.35 6.25
N LEU A 93 -8.88 0.89 6.06
CA LEU A 93 -7.70 1.17 5.23
C LEU A 93 -6.38 0.68 5.87
N GLU A 94 -6.38 0.45 7.19
CA GLU A 94 -5.23 -0.05 7.94
C GLU A 94 -5.12 -1.58 7.92
N LEU A 95 -6.14 -2.27 7.39
CA LEU A 95 -6.14 -3.71 7.23
C LEU A 95 -4.92 -4.16 6.42
N LYS A 96 -4.24 -5.17 6.95
CA LYS A 96 -3.09 -5.81 6.32
C LYS A 96 -3.49 -7.13 5.70
N ASN A 97 -2.95 -7.42 4.52
CA ASN A 97 -3.02 -8.76 3.96
C ASN A 97 -2.08 -9.73 4.70
N LYS A 98 -2.04 -11.00 4.27
CA LYS A 98 -1.16 -12.03 4.87
C LYS A 98 0.34 -11.70 4.83
N HIS A 99 0.75 -10.80 3.95
CA HIS A 99 2.14 -10.35 3.81
C HIS A 99 2.42 -9.14 4.72
N SER A 100 1.52 -8.83 5.65
CA SER A 100 1.58 -7.66 6.53
C SER A 100 1.51 -6.32 5.80
N ASN A 101 1.07 -6.30 4.54
CA ASN A 101 1.01 -5.07 3.75
C ASN A 101 -0.40 -4.49 3.77
N THR A 102 -0.52 -3.19 3.99
CA THR A 102 -1.74 -2.45 3.62
C THR A 102 -1.77 -2.22 2.11
N ALA A 103 -2.95 -1.93 1.56
CA ALA A 103 -3.07 -1.57 0.15
C ALA A 103 -2.25 -0.31 -0.21
N PHE A 104 -2.17 0.66 0.70
CA PHE A 104 -1.33 1.85 0.55
C PHE A 104 0.15 1.48 0.45
N TRP A 105 0.65 0.61 1.32
CA TRP A 105 2.04 0.16 1.28
C TRP A 105 2.35 -0.47 -0.09
N ILE A 106 1.45 -1.30 -0.62
CA ILE A 106 1.59 -1.93 -1.94
C ILE A 106 1.65 -0.86 -3.05
N ALA A 107 0.72 0.10 -3.06
CA ALA A 107 0.72 1.19 -4.05
C ALA A 107 2.05 1.97 -4.03
N THR A 108 2.58 2.26 -2.83
CA THR A 108 3.87 2.96 -2.71
C THR A 108 5.07 2.15 -3.19
N ALA A 109 5.07 0.82 -2.96
CA ALA A 109 6.12 -0.08 -3.45
C ALA A 109 6.10 -0.22 -4.99
N PHE A 110 4.93 -0.16 -5.61
CA PHE A 110 4.80 -0.13 -7.07
C PHE A 110 4.96 1.26 -7.68
N GLY A 111 4.94 2.31 -6.85
CA GLY A 111 5.12 3.69 -7.29
C GLY A 111 3.87 4.32 -7.88
N ASP A 112 2.68 3.78 -7.58
CA ASP A 112 1.42 4.41 -7.95
C ASP A 112 1.11 5.55 -6.97
N MET A 113 1.62 6.72 -7.32
CA MET A 113 1.47 7.92 -6.53
C MET A 113 0.01 8.38 -6.47
N GLU A 114 -0.75 8.27 -7.55
CA GLU A 114 -2.14 8.73 -7.60
C GLU A 114 -3.04 7.87 -6.71
N MET A 115 -2.88 6.55 -6.77
CA MET A 115 -3.60 5.65 -5.89
C MET A 115 -3.21 5.84 -4.41
N ALA A 116 -1.92 6.03 -4.13
CA ALA A 116 -1.45 6.35 -2.78
C ALA A 116 -2.07 7.65 -2.26
N MET A 117 -2.21 8.68 -3.11
CA MET A 117 -2.87 9.94 -2.76
C MET A 117 -4.33 9.73 -2.37
N ILE A 118 -5.10 8.97 -3.16
CA ILE A 118 -6.52 8.69 -2.87
C ILE A 118 -6.69 8.06 -1.48
N MET A 119 -5.89 7.03 -1.15
CA MET A 119 -5.99 6.37 0.16
C MET A 119 -5.55 7.29 1.31
N MET A 120 -4.48 8.06 1.10
CA MET A 120 -3.91 8.94 2.12
C MET A 120 -4.77 10.18 2.40
N GLU A 121 -5.52 10.67 1.41
CA GLU A 121 -6.52 11.73 1.60
C GLU A 121 -7.54 11.36 2.69
N LYS A 122 -7.94 10.08 2.75
CA LYS A 122 -8.85 9.58 3.78
C LYS A 122 -8.15 9.21 5.08
N ASN A 123 -6.98 8.59 5.02
CA ASN A 123 -6.20 8.22 6.21
C ASN A 123 -4.71 8.57 6.07
N PRO A 124 -4.26 9.73 6.59
CA PRO A 124 -2.84 10.11 6.59
C PRO A 124 -1.94 9.20 7.45
N ASN A 125 -2.50 8.46 8.42
CA ASN A 125 -1.73 7.56 9.29
C ASN A 125 -1.13 6.38 8.52
N LEU A 126 -1.63 6.08 7.32
CA LEU A 126 -1.10 5.03 6.44
C LEU A 126 0.40 5.19 6.16
N LEU A 127 0.94 6.42 6.24
CA LEU A 127 2.37 6.71 6.13
C LEU A 127 3.23 6.04 7.20
N ASN A 128 2.64 5.72 8.36
CA ASN A 128 3.35 5.21 9.53
C ASN A 128 3.15 3.70 9.71
N ILE A 129 2.33 3.07 8.87
CA ILE A 129 2.00 1.65 9.00
C ILE A 129 3.05 0.82 8.26
N ARG A 130 3.81 0.06 9.05
CA ARG A 130 4.84 -0.85 8.55
C ARG A 130 4.23 -2.03 7.80
N GLY A 131 4.79 -2.31 6.63
CA GLY A 131 4.46 -3.46 5.81
C GLY A 131 5.35 -4.68 6.06
N SER A 132 5.52 -5.48 5.01
CA SER A 132 6.47 -6.59 4.94
C SER A 132 7.89 -6.14 5.26
N ALA A 133 8.65 -7.01 5.92
CA ALA A 133 9.99 -6.75 6.44
C ALA A 133 10.06 -5.55 7.43
N GLY A 134 8.90 -5.11 7.97
CA GLY A 134 8.85 -3.98 8.89
C GLY A 134 9.09 -2.61 8.24
N LEU A 135 9.13 -2.53 6.91
CA LEU A 135 9.45 -1.29 6.19
C LEU A 135 8.27 -0.31 6.19
N LEU A 136 8.59 0.97 6.35
CA LEU A 136 7.64 2.07 6.12
C LEU A 136 7.36 2.26 4.61
N PRO A 137 6.20 2.83 4.23
CA PRO A 137 5.88 3.15 2.83
C PRO A 137 6.94 4.00 2.12
N LEU A 138 7.54 4.97 2.80
CA LEU A 138 8.65 5.75 2.25
C LEU A 138 9.90 4.88 2.04
N SER A 139 10.23 4.00 2.98
CA SER A 139 11.39 3.10 2.88
C SER A 139 11.25 2.10 1.73
N VAL A 140 10.08 1.49 1.54
CA VAL A 140 9.86 0.55 0.43
C VAL A 140 9.86 1.26 -0.92
N SER A 141 9.33 2.48 -1.01
CA SER A 141 9.36 3.25 -2.27
C SER A 141 10.79 3.66 -2.65
N ALA A 142 11.66 3.97 -1.68
CA ALA A 142 13.10 4.17 -1.91
C ALA A 142 13.78 2.87 -2.36
N PHE A 143 13.55 1.77 -1.64
CA PHE A 143 14.06 0.45 -1.97
C PHE A 143 13.71 0.02 -3.40
N THR A 144 12.48 0.31 -3.85
CA THR A 144 11.97 -0.06 -5.19
C THR A 144 12.22 0.99 -6.28
N GLY A 145 12.85 2.13 -5.96
CA GLY A 145 13.25 3.13 -6.96
C GLY A 145 12.11 4.01 -7.47
N ARG A 146 11.08 4.26 -6.67
CA ARG A 146 9.91 5.06 -7.08
C ARG A 146 10.13 6.55 -6.83
N HIS A 147 10.95 7.20 -7.67
CA HIS A 147 11.39 8.61 -7.52
C HIS A 147 10.27 9.60 -7.14
N SER A 148 9.20 9.66 -7.93
CA SER A 148 8.09 10.58 -7.69
C SER A 148 7.40 10.31 -6.36
N THR A 149 7.14 9.03 -6.07
CA THR A 149 6.52 8.58 -4.82
C THR A 149 7.38 8.89 -3.60
N VAL A 150 8.68 8.64 -3.63
CA VAL A 150 9.58 8.99 -2.52
C VAL A 150 9.61 10.49 -2.28
N ARG A 151 9.74 11.31 -3.34
CA ARG A 151 9.72 12.78 -3.18
C ARG A 151 8.42 13.23 -2.54
N TYR A 152 7.29 12.65 -2.94
CA TYR A 152 5.99 12.94 -2.37
C TYR A 152 5.92 12.54 -0.89
N LEU A 153 6.21 11.28 -0.57
CA LEU A 153 6.13 10.72 0.78
C LEU A 153 7.15 11.33 1.74
N TYR A 154 8.34 11.70 1.28
CA TYR A 154 9.35 12.38 2.07
C TYR A 154 8.85 13.74 2.59
N ASN A 155 8.18 14.51 1.73
CA ASN A 155 7.56 15.76 2.15
C ASN A 155 6.38 15.53 3.11
N ARG A 156 5.58 14.49 2.87
CA ARG A 156 4.41 14.16 3.71
C ARG A 156 4.77 13.56 5.08
N SER A 157 5.90 12.87 5.17
CA SER A 157 6.47 12.32 6.42
C SER A 157 7.29 13.34 7.22
N GLN A 158 7.10 14.64 6.95
CA GLN A 158 7.86 15.73 7.59
C GLN A 158 9.37 15.51 7.48
N LYS A 159 9.84 14.96 6.36
CA LYS A 159 11.26 14.69 6.10
C LYS A 159 11.88 13.72 7.12
N MET A 160 11.12 12.68 7.50
CA MET A 160 11.55 11.65 8.45
C MET A 160 11.87 12.19 9.86
N SER A 161 11.21 13.28 10.28
CA SER A 161 11.46 13.91 11.59
C SER A 161 10.53 13.45 12.71
N GLY A 162 9.58 12.56 12.43
CA GLY A 162 8.62 12.09 13.43
C GLY A 162 9.18 10.99 14.35
N ASP A 163 8.72 10.95 15.59
CA ASP A 163 9.21 10.04 16.65
C ASP A 163 9.10 8.53 16.35
N HIS A 164 8.30 8.14 15.34
CA HIS A 164 8.14 6.75 14.93
C HIS A 164 9.25 6.24 14.01
N TRP A 165 10.11 7.14 13.50
CA TRP A 165 11.29 6.79 12.71
C TRP A 165 12.40 6.28 13.62
N THR A 166 12.94 5.11 13.29
CA THR A 166 14.17 4.62 13.91
C THR A 166 15.38 5.00 13.07
N GLU A 167 16.57 5.00 13.67
CA GLU A 167 17.83 5.19 12.94
C GLU A 167 17.96 4.19 11.78
N SER A 168 17.62 2.92 12.01
CA SER A 168 17.62 1.89 10.98
C SER A 168 16.66 2.19 9.81
N ASP A 169 15.50 2.80 10.06
CA ASP A 169 14.57 3.16 8.98
C ASP A 169 15.13 4.29 8.13
N MET A 170 15.72 5.30 8.78
CA MET A 170 16.35 6.44 8.12
C MET A 170 17.54 5.97 7.28
N ASP A 171 18.45 5.18 7.86
CA ASP A 171 19.62 4.64 7.19
C ASP A 171 19.23 3.82 5.97
N PHE A 172 18.29 2.87 6.13
CA PHE A 172 17.82 2.05 5.02
C PHE A 172 17.21 2.91 3.90
N THR A 173 16.40 3.90 4.25
CA THR A 173 15.74 4.79 3.27
C THR A 173 16.78 5.63 2.52
N LEU A 174 17.71 6.25 3.25
CA LEU A 174 18.75 7.12 2.68
C LEU A 174 19.74 6.34 1.82
N LEU A 175 20.17 5.15 2.27
CA LEU A 175 21.04 4.26 1.50
C LEU A 175 20.42 3.96 0.12
N HIS A 176 19.17 3.53 0.08
CA HIS A 176 18.51 3.21 -1.20
C HIS A 176 18.22 4.44 -2.06
N CYS A 177 18.02 5.63 -1.45
CA CYS A 177 17.97 6.88 -2.20
C CYS A 177 19.32 7.18 -2.88
N VAL A 178 20.44 6.93 -2.21
CA VAL A 178 21.79 7.11 -2.78
C VAL A 178 22.06 6.09 -3.88
N GLU A 179 21.82 4.80 -3.63
CA GLU A 179 22.07 3.72 -4.59
C GLU A 179 21.30 3.88 -5.90
N ARG A 180 20.13 4.54 -5.84
CA ARG A 180 19.27 4.76 -7.00
C ARG A 180 19.30 6.19 -7.54
N ASP A 181 20.30 6.98 -7.15
CA ASP A 181 20.55 8.34 -7.67
C ASP A 181 19.35 9.29 -7.54
N PHE A 182 18.66 9.25 -6.39
CA PHE A 182 17.51 10.14 -6.12
C PHE A 182 17.94 11.61 -6.00
N PHE A 183 19.20 11.84 -5.68
CA PHE A 183 19.82 13.15 -5.57
C PHE A 183 20.56 13.44 -6.87
N GLY A 184 19.93 14.16 -7.80
CA GLY A 184 20.59 14.53 -9.06
C GLY A 184 21.97 15.16 -8.84
N LYS A 185 22.83 15.12 -9.86
CA LYS A 185 24.28 15.47 -9.96
C LYS A 185 24.87 16.60 -9.07
N GLN A 186 24.06 17.40 -8.40
CA GLN A 186 24.44 18.43 -7.44
C GLN A 186 24.78 17.90 -6.03
N PHE A 187 24.49 16.62 -5.73
CA PHE A 187 24.71 16.02 -4.40
C PHE A 187 25.81 14.96 -4.33
N LEU A 188 26.60 14.78 -5.40
CA LEU A 188 27.76 13.89 -5.40
C LEU A 188 28.80 14.22 -4.30
N SER A 189 28.72 15.41 -3.69
CA SER A 189 29.56 15.79 -2.54
C SER A 189 29.11 15.19 -1.19
N ILE A 190 27.84 14.79 -1.02
CA ILE A 190 27.34 14.26 0.27
C ILE A 190 27.51 12.74 0.37
N SER A 191 27.38 12.01 -0.75
CA SER A 191 27.60 10.55 -0.77
C SER A 191 29.05 10.18 -0.38
N TYR A 192 30.04 10.94 -0.86
CA TYR A 192 31.44 10.76 -0.44
C TYR A 192 31.66 11.07 1.05
N ALA A 193 30.94 12.04 1.62
CA ALA A 193 31.06 12.37 3.04
C ALA A 193 30.50 11.27 3.95
N LEU A 194 29.36 10.66 3.60
CA LEU A 194 28.77 9.57 4.40
C LEU A 194 29.56 8.25 4.29
N HIS A 195 30.15 7.94 3.14
CA HIS A 195 31.05 6.79 3.01
C HIS A 195 32.35 6.96 3.82
N CYS A 196 32.87 8.19 3.93
CA CYS A 196 34.08 8.46 4.72
C CYS A 196 33.84 8.36 6.24
N THR A 197 32.64 8.65 6.75
CA THR A 197 32.37 8.58 8.19
C THR A 197 32.15 7.15 8.70
N ILE A 198 31.83 6.20 7.82
CA ILE A 198 31.56 4.80 8.17
C ILE A 198 32.84 3.93 8.14
N ILE A 199 33.96 4.43 7.59
CA ILE A 199 35.23 3.67 7.44
C ILE A 199 36.37 4.19 8.33
N THR A 200 36.13 5.17 9.22
CA THR A 200 37.12 5.60 10.24
C THR A 200 36.80 5.01 11.61
#